data_AF-A0A8H4AIY3-F1
#
_entry.id   AF-A0A8H4AIY3-F1
#
_cell.length_a   1.000
_cell.length_b   1.000
_cell.length_c   1.000
_cell.angle_alpha   90.00
_cell.angle_beta   90.00
_cell.angle_gamma   90.00
#
_symmetry.space_group_name_H-M   'P 1'
#
loop_
_entity.id
_entity.type
_entity.pdbx_description
1 polymer ?
#
loop_
_entity_poly.entity_id
_entity_poly.type
_entity_poly.pdbx_seq_one_letter_code
_entity_poly.pdbx_strand_id
1 'polypeptide(L)'
;MQKNEYHHYIPRFILRNFAIDNYERIFTSKSELLNKQKKGLKSKRKGESLQTYDRANDKLGTSLIARIYGDTNMYEDFNHNDKMRVEKKLAVLEEKASKVIRDIIEPSQIKSQIILLRKNLADLRKFLFIMNYRKPFRRNQFADRRFDIVTGSMIESFMQEHNLQNSKELWLQNVREIIDTSHEEIKDNTRIFYVDRMDYRLRMIDCFVAIWQAGDNDEFIMTSNAFGLYEGLTFGTPIQVGGFGGPIHRAFHWFYVISPKLAIVLCASGFREGVGFELLDKILGFKHRSHFQNVPHPPPIPEYVDMKNCKSKIQLMSHLMEDNMTIRLIVNSATVHHVNSILLNEADPDLQVSFLSIPYLYKTTVKYYKNIKEINKLTPQNFSNMKKIEVVKVTPQNFSNMKKTLFKALNRTHEEDLNLRRNILGGNRYWNYMQI
;
A
#
# COMPACT_ATOMS: atom_id res chain seq x y z
N MET A 1 25.10 15.75 22.25
CA MET A 1 24.24 14.57 21.99
C MET A 1 23.48 14.81 20.70
N GLN A 2 23.58 13.89 19.73
CA GLN A 2 22.78 13.95 18.50
C GLN A 2 21.31 13.68 18.90
N LYS A 3 20.38 14.53 18.45
CA LYS A 3 18.97 14.42 18.79
C LYS A 3 18.37 13.23 18.03
N ASN A 4 17.69 12.32 18.72
CA ASN A 4 16.98 11.23 18.05
C ASN A 4 15.95 11.80 17.07
N GLU A 5 15.93 11.28 15.85
CA GLU A 5 15.04 11.70 14.77
C GLU A 5 14.00 10.62 14.48
N TYR A 6 12.72 11.00 14.49
CA TYR A 6 11.61 10.10 14.17
C TYR A 6 11.35 10.10 12.68
N HIS A 7 11.45 8.93 12.06
CA HIS A 7 11.31 8.72 10.62
C HIS A 7 10.07 7.89 10.33
N HIS A 8 9.25 8.36 9.39
CA HIS A 8 8.03 7.69 9.00
C HIS A 8 8.29 6.57 7.98
N TYR A 9 8.01 5.32 8.31
CA TYR A 9 8.06 4.25 7.29
C TYR A 9 6.85 4.31 6.35
N ILE A 10 5.70 4.87 6.78
CA ILE A 10 4.64 5.34 5.88
C ILE A 10 4.69 6.88 5.81
N PRO A 11 5.05 7.50 4.67
CA PRO A 11 5.29 8.94 4.59
C PRO A 11 4.13 9.81 5.07
N ARG A 12 4.46 10.93 5.71
CA ARG A 12 3.47 11.89 6.23
C ARG A 12 2.51 12.39 5.15
N PHE A 13 2.98 12.56 3.92
CA PHE A 13 2.12 13.04 2.83
C PHE A 13 1.02 12.02 2.46
N ILE A 14 1.29 10.72 2.60
CA ILE A 14 0.27 9.67 2.45
C ILE A 14 -0.71 9.72 3.62
N LEU A 15 -0.19 9.79 4.86
CA LEU A 15 -1.02 9.82 6.05
C LEU A 15 -1.95 11.03 6.07
N ARG A 16 -1.50 12.17 5.56
CA ARG A 16 -2.34 13.38 5.42
C ARG A 16 -3.56 13.18 4.53
N ASN A 17 -3.60 12.19 3.65
CA ASN A 17 -4.78 11.84 2.85
C ASN A 17 -5.86 11.13 3.67
N PHE A 18 -5.51 10.62 4.86
CA PHE A 18 -6.42 9.98 5.83
C PHE A 18 -6.82 10.91 6.98
N ALA A 19 -6.22 12.09 7.07
CA ALA A 19 -6.57 13.04 8.12
C ALA A 19 -7.98 13.61 7.87
N ILE A 20 -8.82 13.59 8.91
CA ILE A 20 -10.25 13.97 8.86
C ILE A 20 -10.44 15.31 8.13
N ASP A 21 -9.73 16.34 8.58
CA ASP A 21 -9.84 17.71 8.05
C ASP A 21 -9.37 17.86 6.59
N ASN A 22 -8.52 16.96 6.12
CA ASN A 22 -7.99 16.98 4.76
C ASN A 22 -8.86 16.14 3.83
N TYR A 23 -9.32 14.97 4.28
CA TYR A 23 -10.23 14.16 3.48
C TYR A 23 -11.50 14.94 3.13
N GLU A 24 -12.09 15.64 4.10
CA GLU A 24 -13.29 16.46 3.83
C GLU A 24 -13.04 17.53 2.75
N ARG A 25 -11.80 17.97 2.54
CA ARG A 25 -11.44 18.90 1.45
C ARG A 25 -11.18 18.22 0.12
N ILE A 26 -10.71 16.97 0.14
CA ILE A 26 -10.25 16.27 -1.05
C ILE A 26 -11.40 15.47 -1.68
N PHE A 27 -12.30 14.87 -0.90
CA PHE A 27 -13.30 13.93 -1.45
C PHE A 27 -14.75 14.30 -1.15
N THR A 28 -15.02 15.50 -0.62
CA THR A 28 -16.37 15.96 -0.28
C THR A 28 -16.77 17.16 -1.14
N SER A 29 -18.03 17.22 -1.56
CA SER A 29 -18.51 18.27 -2.48
C SER A 29 -18.47 19.68 -1.86
N LYS A 30 -18.30 20.72 -2.69
CA LYS A 30 -18.31 22.13 -2.23
C LYS A 30 -19.58 22.53 -1.48
N SER A 31 -20.73 21.93 -1.79
CA SER A 31 -22.01 22.22 -1.13
C SER A 31 -22.09 21.65 0.29
N GLU A 32 -21.52 20.47 0.55
CA GLU A 32 -21.44 19.89 1.90
C GLU A 32 -20.42 20.62 2.79
N LEU A 33 -19.31 21.07 2.20
CA LEU A 33 -18.30 21.91 2.86
C LEU A 33 -18.89 23.22 3.38
N LEU A 34 -19.77 23.87 2.61
CA LEU A 34 -20.43 25.12 3.00
C LEU A 34 -21.40 24.94 4.17
N ASN A 35 -22.09 23.80 4.26
CA ASN A 35 -23.00 23.50 5.37
C ASN A 35 -22.26 23.13 6.66
N LYS A 36 -21.07 22.52 6.58
CA LYS A 36 -20.23 22.19 7.75
C LYS A 36 -19.35 23.36 8.23
N GLN A 37 -18.90 24.25 7.34
CA GLN A 37 -18.16 25.47 7.73
C GLN A 37 -18.97 26.40 8.64
N LYS A 38 -20.30 26.36 8.58
CA LYS A 38 -21.18 27.11 9.50
C LYS A 38 -21.26 26.53 10.91
N LYS A 39 -20.73 25.31 11.17
CA LYS A 39 -20.92 24.59 12.45
C LYS A 39 -19.65 24.28 13.27
N GLY A 40 -18.43 24.58 12.84
CA GLY A 40 -17.25 24.09 13.59
C GLY A 40 -15.91 24.81 13.40
N LEU A 41 -15.49 25.47 14.49
CA LEU A 41 -14.22 26.05 14.92
C LEU A 41 -12.91 25.93 14.10
N LYS A 42 -12.21 27.07 14.15
CA LYS A 42 -10.76 27.31 14.05
C LYS A 42 -9.89 26.25 14.77
N SER A 43 -9.47 25.19 14.09
CA SER A 43 -8.30 24.38 14.51
C SER A 43 -7.03 24.87 13.80
N LYS A 44 -6.04 25.33 14.57
CA LYS A 44 -4.73 25.80 14.08
C LYS A 44 -3.80 24.68 13.57
N ARG A 45 -4.19 23.41 13.64
CA ARG A 45 -3.38 22.24 13.20
C ARG A 45 -4.16 21.35 12.23
N LYS A 46 -4.56 21.93 11.10
CA LYS A 46 -5.30 21.24 10.03
C LYS A 46 -4.47 20.07 9.46
N GLY A 47 -5.04 18.88 9.44
CA GLY A 47 -4.46 17.73 8.72
C GLY A 47 -3.32 16.99 9.45
N GLU A 48 -3.27 17.05 10.79
CA GLU A 48 -2.21 16.38 11.58
C GLU A 48 -2.70 15.21 12.46
N SER A 49 -3.99 14.87 12.43
CA SER A 49 -4.58 13.78 13.21
C SER A 49 -5.34 12.78 12.34
N LEU A 50 -5.21 11.49 12.67
CA LEU A 50 -5.90 10.37 12.05
C LEU A 50 -6.94 9.80 13.02
N GLN A 51 -8.10 9.34 12.54
CA GLN A 51 -8.91 8.44 13.38
C GLN A 51 -8.25 7.08 13.43
N THR A 52 -8.17 6.52 14.63
CA THR A 52 -7.50 5.25 14.87
C THR A 52 -8.33 4.33 15.76
N TYR A 53 -8.19 3.03 15.53
CA TYR A 53 -8.56 2.00 16.47
C TYR A 53 -7.26 1.39 17.01
N ASP A 54 -6.98 1.63 18.28
CA ASP A 54 -5.89 0.99 19.01
C ASP A 54 -6.34 -0.39 19.45
N ARG A 55 -5.76 -1.42 18.83
CA ARG A 55 -6.11 -2.80 19.13
C ARG A 55 -5.54 -3.29 20.46
N ALA A 56 -4.37 -2.84 20.86
CA ALA A 56 -3.77 -3.24 22.13
C ALA A 56 -4.64 -2.79 23.32
N ASN A 57 -5.28 -1.62 23.18
CA ASN A 57 -6.13 -1.04 24.21
C ASN A 57 -7.64 -1.18 23.94
N ASP A 58 -8.03 -1.81 22.82
CA ASP A 58 -9.41 -1.93 22.33
C ASP A 58 -10.20 -0.61 22.29
N LYS A 59 -9.55 0.48 21.86
CA LYS A 59 -10.09 1.84 21.94
C LYS A 59 -10.11 2.56 20.60
N LEU A 60 -11.23 3.24 20.34
CA LEU A 60 -11.32 4.27 19.32
C LEU A 60 -10.65 5.54 19.82
N GLY A 61 -9.93 6.23 18.95
CA GLY A 61 -9.27 7.47 19.30
C GLY A 61 -8.76 8.21 18.08
N THR A 62 -7.82 9.13 18.35
CA THR A 62 -7.11 9.88 17.32
C THR A 62 -5.62 9.83 17.57
N SER A 63 -4.83 9.57 16.53
CA SER A 63 -3.37 9.57 16.61
C SER A 63 -2.79 10.74 15.83
N LEU A 64 -1.78 11.40 16.41
CA LEU A 64 -1.01 12.43 15.70
C LEU A 64 -0.15 11.78 14.61
N ILE A 65 -0.21 12.31 13.39
CA ILE A 65 0.62 11.85 12.27
C ILE A 65 2.10 11.83 12.66
N ALA A 66 2.56 12.83 13.42
CA ALA A 66 3.95 12.94 13.84
C ALA A 66 4.45 11.79 14.76
N ARG A 67 3.57 10.91 15.24
CA ARG A 67 3.87 9.85 16.21
C ARG A 67 3.40 8.45 15.80
N ILE A 68 2.90 8.29 14.57
CA ILE A 68 2.37 7.02 14.07
C ILE A 68 3.10 6.61 12.79
N TYR A 69 3.21 5.31 12.57
CA TYR A 69 3.80 4.70 11.38
C TYR A 69 5.24 5.15 11.08
N GLY A 70 6.04 5.27 12.14
CA GLY A 70 7.45 5.60 12.07
C GLY A 70 8.25 4.95 13.20
N ASP A 71 9.57 5.11 13.12
CA ASP A 71 10.55 4.59 14.06
C ASP A 71 11.71 5.60 14.20
N THR A 72 12.47 5.53 15.30
CA THR A 72 13.58 6.45 15.55
C THR A 72 14.87 6.00 14.87
N ASN A 73 15.63 6.96 14.34
CA ASN A 73 16.98 6.79 13.79
C ASN A 73 17.09 5.70 12.71
N MET A 74 16.08 5.58 11.85
CA MET A 74 15.98 4.50 10.86
C MET A 74 17.17 4.42 9.89
N TYR A 75 17.77 5.55 9.54
CA TYR A 75 18.78 5.67 8.47
C TYR A 75 20.15 6.12 8.96
N GLU A 76 20.38 6.16 10.27
CA GLU A 76 21.68 6.57 10.80
C GLU A 76 22.78 5.60 10.37
N ASP A 77 23.70 6.11 9.55
CA ASP A 77 24.91 5.43 9.07
C ASP A 77 26.11 5.90 9.91
N PHE A 78 26.36 5.21 11.04
CA PHE A 78 27.43 5.61 11.97
C PHE A 78 28.84 5.47 11.40
N ASN A 79 29.01 4.72 10.32
CA ASN A 79 30.31 4.42 9.72
C ASN A 79 30.65 5.35 8.55
N HIS A 80 29.85 6.40 8.33
CA HIS A 80 30.06 7.37 7.27
C HIS A 80 30.07 8.82 7.80
N ASN A 81 30.87 9.69 7.19
CA ASN A 81 31.00 11.10 7.59
C ASN A 81 29.65 11.86 7.48
N ASP A 82 28.91 11.63 6.40
CA ASP A 82 27.51 12.05 6.27
C ASP A 82 26.55 10.95 6.72
N LYS A 83 26.24 10.94 8.03
CA LYS A 83 25.36 9.94 8.66
C LYS A 83 23.92 9.92 8.10
N MET A 84 23.49 11.01 7.48
CA MET A 84 22.12 11.22 6.98
C MET A 84 22.03 11.23 5.45
N ARG A 85 23.06 10.76 4.75
CA ARG A 85 23.13 10.76 3.28
C ARG A 85 21.95 10.03 2.61
N VAL A 86 21.49 8.93 3.22
CA VAL A 86 20.38 8.13 2.71
C VAL A 86 19.06 8.87 2.90
N GLU A 87 18.86 9.53 4.04
CA GLU A 87 17.67 10.33 4.31
C GLU A 87 17.50 11.47 3.30
N LYS A 88 18.58 12.18 2.95
CA LYS A 88 18.54 13.24 1.92
C LYS A 88 18.05 12.71 0.57
N LYS A 89 18.49 11.51 0.17
CA LYS A 89 18.06 10.87 -1.09
C LYS A 89 16.60 10.40 -1.02
N LEU A 90 16.20 9.87 0.13
CA LEU A 90 14.81 9.49 0.39
C LEU A 90 13.88 10.71 0.30
N ALA A 91 14.26 11.84 0.89
CA ALA A 91 13.47 13.07 0.84
C ALA A 91 13.20 13.53 -0.62
N VAL A 92 14.21 13.46 -1.50
CA VAL A 92 14.05 13.78 -2.93
C VAL A 92 13.10 12.79 -3.62
N LEU A 93 13.21 11.49 -3.34
CA LEU A 93 12.31 10.48 -3.90
C LEU A 93 10.87 10.67 -3.40
N GLU A 94 10.70 10.96 -2.11
CA GLU A 94 9.39 11.26 -1.51
C GLU A 94 8.77 12.53 -2.10
N GLU A 95 9.55 13.58 -2.34
CA GLU A 95 9.07 14.80 -2.98
C GLU A 95 8.51 14.50 -4.38
N LYS A 96 9.27 13.76 -5.20
CA LYS A 96 8.84 13.35 -6.55
C LYS A 96 7.57 12.50 -6.48
N ALA A 97 7.55 11.46 -5.64
CA ALA A 97 6.39 10.59 -5.48
C ALA A 97 5.15 11.34 -4.97
N SER A 98 5.33 12.34 -4.10
CA SER A 98 4.23 13.15 -3.59
C SER A 98 3.53 13.96 -4.67
N LYS A 99 4.27 14.42 -5.69
CA LYS A 99 3.72 15.11 -6.87
C LYS A 99 2.90 14.12 -7.71
N VAL A 100 3.48 12.96 -8.05
CA VAL A 100 2.78 11.93 -8.83
C VAL A 100 1.51 11.43 -8.13
N ILE A 101 1.54 11.23 -6.81
CA ILE A 101 0.37 10.78 -6.04
C ILE A 101 -0.71 11.86 -5.98
N ARG A 102 -0.33 13.13 -5.94
CA ARG A 102 -1.29 14.24 -6.07
C ARG A 102 -1.92 14.27 -7.46
N ASP A 103 -1.13 14.05 -8.51
CA ASP A 103 -1.60 13.95 -9.89
C ASP A 103 -2.49 12.72 -10.13
N ILE A 104 -2.48 11.75 -9.23
CA ILE A 104 -3.45 10.64 -9.18
C ILE A 104 -4.71 11.06 -8.40
N ILE A 105 -4.53 11.60 -7.19
CA ILE A 105 -5.64 11.89 -6.27
C ILE A 105 -6.56 13.00 -6.82
N GLU A 106 -6.01 14.13 -7.25
CA GLU A 106 -6.82 15.28 -7.65
C GLU A 106 -7.72 14.97 -8.86
N PRO A 107 -7.21 14.38 -9.96
CA PRO A 107 -8.07 14.08 -11.10
C PRO A 107 -9.04 12.92 -10.84
N SER A 108 -8.73 11.98 -9.93
CA SER A 108 -9.60 10.84 -9.61
C SER A 108 -10.95 11.23 -9.00
N GLN A 109 -11.06 12.45 -8.48
CA GLN A 109 -12.31 12.96 -7.88
C GLN A 109 -13.39 13.19 -8.93
N ILE A 110 -13.01 13.39 -10.19
CA ILE A 110 -13.91 13.81 -11.27
C ILE A 110 -13.79 12.88 -12.48
N LYS A 111 -12.58 12.36 -12.75
CA LYS A 111 -12.30 11.52 -13.92
C LYS A 111 -12.28 10.05 -13.52
N SER A 112 -12.73 9.18 -14.42
CA SER A 112 -12.62 7.73 -14.32
C SER A 112 -11.29 7.17 -14.83
N GLN A 113 -10.40 8.04 -15.32
CA GLN A 113 -9.08 7.70 -15.82
C GLN A 113 -8.05 8.76 -15.44
N ILE A 114 -6.81 8.31 -15.23
CA ILE A 114 -5.66 9.12 -14.87
C ILE A 114 -4.61 8.96 -15.98
N ILE A 115 -3.96 10.06 -16.35
CA ILE A 115 -2.86 10.06 -17.32
C ILE A 115 -1.59 10.42 -16.57
N LEU A 116 -0.58 9.56 -16.65
CA LEU A 116 0.73 9.79 -16.02
C LEU A 116 1.84 9.63 -17.06
N LEU A 117 2.88 10.45 -16.98
CA LEU A 117 4.09 10.26 -17.77
C LEU A 117 4.80 8.97 -17.34
N ARG A 118 5.40 8.25 -18.29
CA ARG A 118 6.17 7.02 -18.01
C ARG A 118 7.29 7.27 -16.99
N LYS A 119 8.02 8.39 -17.10
CA LYS A 119 9.05 8.77 -16.12
C LYS A 119 8.50 8.95 -14.70
N ASN A 120 7.30 9.51 -14.57
CA ASN A 120 6.64 9.72 -13.28
C ASN A 120 6.24 8.36 -12.67
N LEU A 121 5.80 7.41 -13.52
CA LEU A 121 5.49 6.05 -13.10
C LEU A 121 6.76 5.29 -12.65
N ALA A 122 7.89 5.50 -13.33
CA ALA A 122 9.17 4.93 -12.95
C ALA A 122 9.64 5.42 -11.58
N ASP A 123 9.57 6.73 -11.31
CA ASP A 123 9.86 7.32 -10.00
C ASP A 123 8.88 6.81 -8.92
N LEU A 124 7.59 6.69 -9.24
CA LEU A 124 6.60 6.12 -8.33
C LEU A 124 6.94 4.67 -7.97
N ARG A 125 7.35 3.83 -8.93
CA ARG A 125 7.74 2.43 -8.67
C ARG A 125 8.94 2.34 -7.75
N LYS A 126 9.97 3.16 -7.96
CA LYS A 126 11.12 3.25 -7.04
C LYS A 126 10.66 3.60 -5.63
N PHE A 127 9.80 4.60 -5.49
CA PHE A 127 9.21 4.99 -4.22
C PHE A 127 8.44 3.83 -3.57
N LEU A 128 7.51 3.18 -4.28
CA LEU A 128 6.73 2.06 -3.76
C LEU A 128 7.64 0.94 -3.25
N PHE A 129 8.71 0.62 -3.98
CA PHE A 129 9.66 -0.40 -3.58
C PHE A 129 10.35 -0.03 -2.27
N ILE A 130 10.94 1.17 -2.22
CA ILE A 130 11.73 1.65 -1.09
C ILE A 130 10.87 1.78 0.17
N MET A 131 9.62 2.25 0.07
CA MET A 131 8.72 2.34 1.24
C MET A 131 8.45 0.98 1.87
N ASN A 132 8.34 -0.07 1.07
CA ASN A 132 8.18 -1.42 1.58
C ASN A 132 9.51 -1.99 2.11
N TYR A 133 10.60 -1.80 1.37
CA TYR A 133 11.94 -2.28 1.71
C TYR A 133 12.50 -1.67 3.00
N ARG A 134 12.09 -0.43 3.32
CA ARG A 134 12.55 0.29 4.51
C ARG A 134 11.78 0.00 5.78
N LYS A 135 10.73 -0.83 5.72
CA LYS A 135 9.92 -1.17 6.89
C LYS A 135 10.77 -1.82 7.99
N PRO A 136 10.38 -1.67 9.28
CA PRO A 136 11.14 -2.20 10.41
C PRO A 136 11.48 -3.68 10.27
N PHE A 137 10.56 -4.51 9.78
CA PHE A 137 10.80 -5.94 9.58
C PHE A 137 12.05 -6.23 8.72
N ARG A 138 12.12 -5.63 7.52
CA ARG A 138 13.24 -5.84 6.58
C ARG A 138 14.51 -5.17 7.07
N ARG A 139 14.43 -3.94 7.59
CA ARG A 139 15.59 -3.26 8.20
C ARG A 139 16.20 -4.10 9.33
N ASN A 140 15.37 -4.58 10.27
CA ASN A 140 15.82 -5.38 11.41
C ASN A 140 16.34 -6.75 10.95
N GLN A 141 15.86 -7.28 9.83
CA GLN A 141 16.46 -8.48 9.25
C GLN A 141 17.97 -8.31 8.97
N PHE A 142 18.35 -7.18 8.37
CA PHE A 142 19.76 -6.84 8.13
C PHE A 142 20.50 -6.44 9.40
N ALA A 143 19.88 -5.62 10.27
CA ALA A 143 20.52 -5.19 11.52
C ALA A 143 20.85 -6.38 12.44
N ASP A 144 19.90 -7.31 12.58
CA ASP A 144 19.99 -8.44 13.51
C ASP A 144 20.52 -9.72 12.84
N ARG A 145 20.89 -9.66 11.55
CA ARG A 145 21.37 -10.80 10.74
C ARG A 145 20.41 -12.00 10.73
N ARG A 146 19.10 -11.74 10.65
CA ARG A 146 18.05 -12.79 10.63
C ARG A 146 17.85 -13.36 9.23
N PHE A 147 18.81 -14.17 8.79
CA PHE A 147 18.80 -14.83 7.48
C PHE A 147 18.83 -16.35 7.63
N ASP A 148 18.26 -17.06 6.66
CA ASP A 148 18.55 -18.49 6.51
C ASP A 148 20.02 -18.70 6.08
N ILE A 149 20.50 -19.93 6.19
CA ILE A 149 21.91 -20.28 5.94
C ILE A 149 22.35 -19.88 4.52
N VAL A 150 21.49 -20.11 3.52
CA VAL A 150 21.82 -19.85 2.11
C VAL A 150 21.91 -18.35 1.86
N THR A 151 20.88 -17.59 2.29
CA THR A 151 20.88 -16.13 2.14
C THR A 151 22.01 -15.49 2.94
N GLY A 152 22.30 -15.99 4.15
CA GLY A 152 23.39 -15.52 4.99
C GLY A 152 24.75 -15.64 4.30
N SER A 153 25.04 -16.80 3.70
CA SER A 153 26.27 -17.02 2.94
C SER A 153 26.38 -16.08 1.73
N MET A 154 25.30 -15.87 0.99
CA MET A 154 25.28 -14.92 -0.14
C MET A 154 25.56 -13.48 0.31
N ILE A 155 25.03 -13.08 1.47
CA ILE A 155 25.28 -11.76 2.06
C ILE A 155 26.76 -11.61 2.44
N GLU A 156 27.37 -12.63 3.05
CA GLU A 156 28.80 -12.61 3.39
C GLU A 156 29.69 -12.47 2.17
N SER A 157 29.45 -13.24 1.11
CA SER A 157 30.20 -13.12 -0.15
C SER A 157 30.05 -11.74 -0.78
N PHE A 158 28.83 -11.20 -0.80
CA PHE A 158 28.57 -9.86 -1.34
C PHE A 158 29.25 -8.76 -0.52
N MET A 159 29.23 -8.86 0.82
CA MET A 159 29.91 -7.90 1.68
C MET A 159 31.43 -7.92 1.46
N GLN A 160 32.03 -9.09 1.27
CA GLN A 160 33.46 -9.22 0.96
C GLN A 160 33.80 -8.60 -0.40
N GLU A 161 33.02 -8.90 -1.45
CA GLU A 161 33.21 -8.35 -2.80
C GLU A 161 33.14 -6.81 -2.83
N HIS A 162 32.23 -6.24 -2.04
CA HIS A 162 31.98 -4.80 -2.01
C HIS A 162 32.65 -4.05 -0.85
N ASN A 163 33.51 -4.71 -0.08
CA ASN A 163 34.21 -4.14 1.09
C ASN A 163 33.27 -3.53 2.16
N LEU A 164 32.13 -4.16 2.39
CA LEU A 164 31.14 -3.76 3.39
C LEU A 164 31.44 -4.40 4.74
N GLN A 165 31.36 -3.62 5.82
CA GLN A 165 31.73 -4.09 7.16
C GLN A 165 30.62 -4.90 7.83
N ASN A 166 29.37 -4.64 7.47
CA ASN A 166 28.21 -5.30 8.07
C ASN A 166 26.96 -5.25 7.17
N SER A 167 26.00 -6.10 7.50
CA SER A 167 24.73 -6.24 6.78
C SER A 167 23.86 -4.98 6.80
N LYS A 168 24.00 -4.11 7.82
CA LYS A 168 23.29 -2.82 7.85
C LYS A 168 23.83 -1.85 6.79
N GLU A 169 25.15 -1.83 6.56
CA GLU A 169 25.76 -1.08 5.45
C GLU A 169 25.30 -1.59 4.09
N LEU A 170 25.18 -2.91 3.91
CA LEU A 170 24.60 -3.51 2.71
C LEU A 170 23.17 -3.00 2.49
N TRP A 171 22.32 -3.02 3.53
CA TRP A 171 20.96 -2.49 3.42
C TRP A 171 20.93 -1.01 3.01
N LEU A 172 21.76 -0.16 3.62
CA LEU A 172 21.90 1.26 3.26
C LEU A 172 22.44 1.46 1.84
N GLN A 173 23.41 0.64 1.41
CA GLN A 173 23.90 0.63 0.03
C GLN A 173 22.77 0.31 -0.94
N ASN A 174 22.01 -0.77 -0.72
CA ASN A 174 20.89 -1.12 -1.59
C ASN A 174 19.86 0.01 -1.71
N VAL A 175 19.50 0.66 -0.59
CA VAL A 175 18.62 1.84 -0.63
C VAL A 175 19.21 2.93 -1.53
N ARG A 176 20.49 3.28 -1.36
CA ARG A 176 21.15 4.30 -2.19
C ARG A 176 21.16 3.91 -3.66
N GLU A 177 21.66 2.72 -3.97
CA GLU A 177 21.85 2.26 -5.35
C GLU A 177 20.51 2.16 -6.09
N ILE A 178 19.43 1.69 -5.42
CA ILE A 178 18.08 1.67 -6.00
C ILE A 178 17.57 3.09 -6.31
N ILE A 179 17.81 4.07 -5.43
CA ILE A 179 17.37 5.45 -5.66
C ILE A 179 18.13 6.09 -6.82
N ASP A 180 19.46 5.90 -6.84
CA ASP A 180 20.37 6.55 -7.79
C ASP A 180 20.34 5.92 -9.18
N THR A 181 20.02 4.64 -9.28
CA THR A 181 19.91 3.93 -10.55
C THR A 181 18.59 4.29 -11.26
N SER A 182 18.62 4.33 -12.59
CA SER A 182 17.39 4.50 -13.37
C SER A 182 16.48 3.27 -13.21
N HIS A 183 15.17 3.45 -13.32
CA HIS A 183 14.20 2.38 -13.02
C HIS A 183 14.46 1.09 -13.81
N GLU A 184 14.79 1.21 -15.10
CA GLU A 184 14.99 0.07 -16.02
C GLU A 184 16.29 -0.69 -15.77
N GLU A 185 17.31 -0.01 -15.23
CA GLU A 185 18.66 -0.55 -15.04
C GLU A 185 18.86 -1.21 -13.67
N ILE A 186 17.94 -1.00 -12.72
CA ILE A 186 18.06 -1.56 -11.36
C ILE A 186 18.23 -3.08 -11.38
N LYS A 187 17.50 -3.78 -12.25
CA LYS A 187 17.56 -5.25 -12.37
C LYS A 187 18.95 -5.78 -12.78
N ASP A 188 19.79 -4.93 -13.36
CA ASP A 188 21.10 -5.28 -13.88
C ASP A 188 22.24 -4.67 -13.04
N ASN A 189 21.95 -3.72 -12.14
CA ASN A 189 22.96 -3.08 -11.29
C ASN A 189 23.54 -4.10 -10.28
N THR A 190 24.81 -4.48 -10.43
CA THR A 190 25.52 -5.44 -9.58
C THR A 190 25.91 -4.90 -8.21
N ARG A 191 25.82 -3.59 -7.98
CA ARG A 191 26.01 -2.98 -6.66
C ARG A 191 24.82 -3.17 -5.73
N ILE A 192 23.71 -3.73 -6.22
CA ILE A 192 22.55 -4.12 -5.44
C ILE A 192 22.62 -5.62 -5.20
N PHE A 193 22.47 -6.02 -3.94
CA PHE A 193 22.45 -7.44 -3.56
C PHE A 193 21.47 -8.24 -4.44
N TYR A 194 21.93 -9.38 -4.96
CA TYR A 194 21.22 -10.16 -5.98
C TYR A 194 19.75 -10.44 -5.62
N VAL A 195 19.46 -10.87 -4.39
CA VAL A 195 18.10 -11.19 -3.94
C VAL A 195 17.20 -9.95 -3.97
N ASP A 196 17.70 -8.81 -3.50
CA ASP A 196 16.94 -7.55 -3.49
C ASP A 196 16.72 -7.00 -4.90
N ARG A 197 17.71 -7.17 -5.77
CA ARG A 197 17.61 -6.82 -7.18
C ARG A 197 16.57 -7.68 -7.92
N MET A 198 16.52 -8.97 -7.62
CA MET A 198 15.52 -9.88 -8.18
C MET A 198 14.11 -9.55 -7.66
N ASP A 199 13.96 -9.25 -6.36
CA ASP A 199 12.69 -8.77 -5.81
C ASP A 199 12.23 -7.48 -6.49
N TYR A 200 13.15 -6.52 -6.70
CA TYR A 200 12.84 -5.30 -7.45
C TYR A 200 12.35 -5.61 -8.86
N ARG A 201 13.05 -6.46 -9.60
CA ARG A 201 12.65 -6.85 -10.96
C ARG A 201 11.24 -7.45 -10.96
N LEU A 202 11.02 -8.49 -10.17
CA LEU A 202 9.75 -9.24 -10.14
C LEU A 202 8.57 -8.34 -9.76
N ARG A 203 8.80 -7.39 -8.84
CA ARG A 203 7.75 -6.52 -8.32
C ARG A 203 7.53 -5.25 -9.13
N MET A 204 8.61 -4.61 -9.57
CA MET A 204 8.56 -3.26 -10.14
C MET A 204 8.71 -3.22 -11.64
N ILE A 205 9.27 -4.26 -12.27
CA ILE A 205 9.42 -4.34 -13.73
C ILE A 205 8.40 -5.33 -14.30
N ASP A 206 8.30 -6.52 -13.72
CA ASP A 206 7.46 -7.61 -14.25
C ASP A 206 5.96 -7.45 -13.89
N CYS A 207 5.59 -6.42 -13.12
CA CYS A 207 4.21 -6.08 -12.81
C CYS A 207 3.77 -4.77 -13.48
N PHE A 208 2.51 -4.67 -13.88
CA PHE A 208 1.90 -3.42 -14.34
C PHE A 208 1.15 -2.71 -13.22
N VAL A 209 0.96 -1.39 -13.36
CA VAL A 209 0.25 -0.59 -12.36
C VAL A 209 -1.23 -0.54 -12.73
N ALA A 210 -2.09 -0.81 -11.75
CA ALA A 210 -3.50 -0.49 -11.75
C ALA A 210 -3.80 0.48 -10.60
N ILE A 211 -4.89 1.23 -10.70
CA ILE A 211 -5.39 2.10 -9.63
C ILE A 211 -6.84 1.71 -9.34
N TRP A 212 -7.10 1.33 -8.09
CA TRP A 212 -8.42 0.93 -7.62
C TRP A 212 -9.04 2.06 -6.82
N GLN A 213 -10.24 2.47 -7.22
CA GLN A 213 -11.01 3.54 -6.57
C GLN A 213 -12.24 3.00 -5.84
N ALA A 214 -12.25 3.10 -4.51
CA ALA A 214 -13.41 2.72 -3.72
C ALA A 214 -14.63 3.59 -4.06
N GLY A 215 -15.80 2.96 -4.16
CA GLY A 215 -17.07 3.68 -4.37
C GLY A 215 -17.47 4.53 -3.17
N ASP A 216 -18.52 5.32 -3.30
CA ASP A 216 -18.93 6.32 -2.29
C ASP A 216 -19.13 5.72 -0.88
N ASN A 217 -19.67 4.49 -0.85
CA ASN A 217 -20.04 3.76 0.37
C ASN A 217 -18.97 2.78 0.89
N ASP A 218 -17.75 2.88 0.39
CA ASP A 218 -16.62 2.03 0.75
C ASP A 218 -15.34 2.85 0.94
N GLU A 219 -14.45 2.37 1.79
CA GLU A 219 -13.15 2.98 2.04
C GLU A 219 -12.09 1.91 2.25
N PHE A 220 -10.88 2.17 1.77
CA PHE A 220 -9.69 1.45 2.17
C PHE A 220 -9.22 1.91 3.55
N ILE A 221 -8.69 0.98 4.33
CA ILE A 221 -8.09 1.25 5.64
C ILE A 221 -6.56 1.33 5.54
N MET A 222 -5.94 1.93 6.55
CA MET A 222 -4.48 1.98 6.68
C MET A 222 -4.03 1.21 7.92
N THR A 223 -3.04 0.34 7.75
CA THR A 223 -2.37 -0.44 8.80
C THR A 223 -0.86 -0.22 8.67
N SER A 224 -0.03 -0.55 9.67
CA SER A 224 1.45 -0.45 9.56
C SER A 224 1.99 -1.19 8.36
N ASN A 225 1.30 -2.25 7.95
CA ASN A 225 1.70 -3.08 6.83
C ASN A 225 1.03 -2.68 5.51
N ALA A 226 0.02 -1.81 5.48
CA ALA A 226 -0.79 -1.50 4.29
C ALA A 226 -0.04 -0.91 3.08
N PHE A 227 1.23 -0.56 3.25
CA PHE A 227 2.10 -0.13 2.16
C PHE A 227 3.00 -1.26 1.62
N GLY A 228 2.56 -1.95 0.57
CA GLY A 228 3.28 -3.04 -0.08
C GLY A 228 3.02 -4.42 0.53
N LEU A 229 1.81 -4.66 1.04
CA LEU A 229 1.31 -6.01 1.28
C LEU A 229 0.97 -6.67 -0.06
N TYR A 230 0.97 -7.99 -0.10
CA TYR A 230 0.65 -8.72 -1.32
C TYR A 230 -0.25 -9.92 -1.05
N GLU A 231 -0.91 -10.38 -2.10
CA GLU A 231 -1.46 -11.73 -2.17
C GLU A 231 -0.71 -12.55 -3.20
N GLY A 232 -0.62 -13.86 -2.97
CA GLY A 232 0.22 -14.72 -3.78
C GLY A 232 0.27 -16.15 -3.27
N LEU A 233 1.11 -16.94 -3.94
CA LEU A 233 1.43 -18.30 -3.55
C LEU A 233 2.79 -18.34 -2.87
N THR A 234 2.86 -19.09 -1.79
CA THR A 234 4.12 -19.48 -1.15
C THR A 234 4.19 -20.99 -1.15
N PHE A 235 5.21 -21.54 -1.82
CA PHE A 235 5.49 -22.96 -1.83
C PHE A 235 6.64 -23.26 -0.88
N GLY A 236 6.37 -24.06 0.17
CA GLY A 236 7.41 -24.51 1.10
C GLY A 236 8.35 -25.59 0.53
N THR A 237 7.95 -26.25 -0.55
CA THR A 237 8.76 -27.28 -1.22
C THR A 237 9.49 -26.70 -2.44
N PRO A 238 10.81 -26.92 -2.57
CA PRO A 238 11.56 -26.57 -3.77
C PRO A 238 10.95 -27.27 -4.99
N ILE A 239 10.45 -26.52 -5.97
CA ILE A 239 10.20 -27.11 -7.30
C ILE A 239 11.52 -27.01 -8.03
N GLN A 240 12.12 -28.15 -8.39
CA GLN A 240 13.27 -28.19 -9.29
C GLN A 240 12.82 -27.77 -10.69
N VAL A 241 12.85 -26.47 -10.97
CA VAL A 241 12.77 -25.95 -12.34
C VAL A 241 14.12 -25.34 -12.66
N GLY A 242 14.89 -25.97 -13.55
CA GLY A 242 16.15 -25.41 -14.06
C GLY A 242 17.33 -25.40 -13.08
N GLY A 243 17.39 -26.33 -12.11
CA GLY A 243 18.58 -26.53 -11.27
C GLY A 243 18.71 -25.63 -10.03
N PHE A 244 17.81 -24.67 -9.84
CA PHE A 244 17.75 -23.86 -8.60
C PHE A 244 16.54 -24.29 -7.77
N GLY A 245 16.80 -25.09 -6.72
CA GLY A 245 15.78 -25.46 -5.74
C GLY A 245 15.62 -24.36 -4.69
N GLY A 246 14.43 -23.80 -4.57
CA GLY A 246 14.06 -22.88 -3.50
C GLY A 246 12.54 -22.72 -3.39
N PRO A 247 12.03 -22.20 -2.26
CA PRO A 247 10.61 -21.90 -2.10
C PRO A 247 10.17 -20.90 -3.17
N ILE A 248 9.10 -21.23 -3.90
CA ILE A 248 8.51 -20.31 -4.88
C ILE A 248 7.60 -19.35 -4.12
N HIS A 249 8.01 -18.08 -4.05
CA HIS A 249 7.15 -16.99 -3.63
C HIS A 249 6.69 -16.23 -4.88
N ARG A 250 5.38 -16.27 -5.15
CA ARG A 250 4.81 -15.57 -6.31
C ARG A 250 3.66 -14.68 -5.87
N ALA A 251 3.94 -13.39 -5.81
CA ALA A 251 2.92 -12.38 -5.62
C ALA A 251 2.14 -12.14 -6.92
N PHE A 252 0.82 -12.08 -6.82
CA PHE A 252 -0.08 -11.71 -7.92
C PHE A 252 -0.43 -10.23 -7.89
N HIS A 253 -0.68 -9.70 -6.69
CA HIS A 253 -1.04 -8.31 -6.48
C HIS A 253 -0.28 -7.75 -5.29
N TRP A 254 0.29 -6.55 -5.45
CA TRP A 254 0.84 -5.76 -4.35
C TRP A 254 -0.01 -4.52 -4.12
N PHE A 255 -0.45 -4.30 -2.89
CA PHE A 255 -1.35 -3.22 -2.50
C PHE A 255 -0.59 -2.08 -1.82
N TYR A 256 -0.85 -0.87 -2.29
CA TYR A 256 -0.32 0.37 -1.74
C TYR A 256 -1.49 1.35 -1.56
N VAL A 257 -2.08 1.37 -0.38
CA VAL A 257 -3.19 2.28 -0.09
C VAL A 257 -2.65 3.70 0.06
N ILE A 258 -3.12 4.63 -0.78
CA ILE A 258 -2.64 6.02 -0.80
C ILE A 258 -3.66 7.03 -0.25
N SER A 259 -4.94 6.65 -0.18
CA SER A 259 -6.02 7.40 0.48
C SER A 259 -7.17 6.44 0.85
N PRO A 260 -8.18 6.88 1.63
CA PRO A 260 -9.37 6.06 1.85
C PRO A 260 -10.11 5.66 0.57
N LYS A 261 -9.91 6.40 -0.54
CA LYS A 261 -10.57 6.13 -1.82
C LYS A 261 -9.69 5.45 -2.84
N LEU A 262 -8.36 5.48 -2.71
CA LEU A 262 -7.47 4.99 -3.75
C LEU A 262 -6.42 4.03 -3.21
N ALA A 263 -6.25 2.91 -3.92
CA ALA A 263 -5.11 2.01 -3.78
C ALA A 263 -4.39 1.89 -5.12
N ILE A 264 -3.06 2.02 -5.10
CA ILE A 264 -2.22 1.61 -6.21
C ILE A 264 -1.99 0.11 -6.08
N VAL A 265 -2.16 -0.63 -7.17
CA VAL A 265 -1.98 -2.08 -7.22
C VAL A 265 -0.95 -2.44 -8.28
N LEU A 266 0.07 -3.19 -7.91
CA LEU A 266 0.97 -3.81 -8.89
C LEU A 266 0.46 -5.20 -9.22
N CYS A 267 0.04 -5.40 -10.46
CA CYS A 267 -0.53 -6.65 -10.95
C CYS A 267 0.54 -7.41 -11.75
N ALA A 268 0.70 -8.71 -11.47
CA ALA A 268 1.59 -9.56 -12.25
C ALA A 268 1.24 -9.52 -13.74
N SER A 269 2.23 -9.45 -14.63
CA SER A 269 1.98 -9.29 -16.07
C SER A 269 1.19 -10.44 -16.71
N GLY A 270 1.08 -11.60 -16.07
CA GLY A 270 0.22 -12.69 -16.55
C GLY A 270 -1.29 -12.40 -16.49
N PHE A 271 -1.72 -11.33 -15.80
CA PHE A 271 -3.10 -10.84 -15.90
C PHE A 271 -3.38 -10.00 -17.15
N ARG A 272 -2.35 -9.69 -17.95
CA ARG A 272 -2.55 -9.02 -19.24
C ARG A 272 -3.14 -10.00 -20.25
N GLU A 273 -4.11 -9.49 -21.01
CA GLU A 273 -4.65 -10.18 -22.17
C GLU A 273 -3.53 -10.57 -23.14
N GLY A 274 -3.57 -11.80 -23.67
CA GLY A 274 -2.55 -12.33 -24.58
C GLY A 274 -1.22 -12.75 -23.96
N VAL A 275 -0.95 -12.44 -22.69
CA VAL A 275 0.21 -12.97 -21.94
C VAL A 275 -0.19 -14.24 -21.19
N GLY A 276 -1.28 -14.12 -20.41
CA GLY A 276 -1.84 -15.22 -19.62
C GLY A 276 -0.86 -15.81 -18.58
N PHE A 277 -1.32 -16.84 -17.87
CA PHE A 277 -0.43 -17.71 -17.07
C PHE A 277 -0.35 -19.12 -17.65
N GLU A 278 -0.69 -19.30 -18.93
CA GLU A 278 -0.93 -20.60 -19.54
C GLU A 278 0.19 -21.62 -19.30
N LEU A 279 1.45 -21.18 -19.39
CA LEU A 279 2.61 -22.06 -19.13
C LEU A 279 2.66 -22.53 -17.68
N LEU A 280 2.42 -21.65 -16.71
CA LEU A 280 2.36 -22.00 -15.29
C LEU A 280 1.15 -22.87 -14.98
N ASP A 281 0.04 -22.66 -15.68
CA ASP A 281 -1.19 -23.44 -15.49
C ASP A 281 -1.03 -24.87 -15.99
N LYS A 282 -0.32 -25.04 -17.12
CA LYS A 282 0.07 -26.34 -17.64
C LYS A 282 1.01 -27.07 -16.69
N ILE A 283 1.97 -26.36 -16.08
CA ILE A 283 2.97 -26.95 -15.18
C ILE A 283 2.39 -27.27 -13.80
N LEU A 284 1.51 -26.40 -13.26
CA LEU A 284 1.10 -26.42 -11.86
C LEU A 284 -0.39 -26.74 -11.67
N GLY A 285 -1.20 -26.85 -12.72
CA GLY A 285 -2.59 -27.30 -12.63
C GLY A 285 -3.53 -26.40 -11.81
N PHE A 286 -3.21 -25.11 -11.65
CA PHE A 286 -4.00 -24.21 -10.81
C PHE A 286 -5.38 -23.90 -11.41
N LYS A 287 -6.45 -24.35 -10.72
CA LYS A 287 -7.85 -23.96 -11.04
C LYS A 287 -8.19 -22.54 -10.59
N HIS A 288 -7.66 -22.08 -9.45
CA HIS A 288 -7.82 -20.72 -8.94
C HIS A 288 -6.47 -20.21 -8.42
N ARG A 289 -6.04 -19.06 -8.94
CA ARG A 289 -4.68 -18.53 -8.73
C ARG A 289 -4.65 -17.40 -7.73
N SER A 290 -5.59 -16.48 -7.84
CA SER A 290 -5.62 -15.22 -7.11
C SER A 290 -7.00 -15.00 -6.56
N HIS A 291 -7.08 -14.39 -5.37
CA HIS A 291 -8.35 -13.98 -4.79
C HIS A 291 -9.00 -12.84 -5.59
N PHE A 292 -8.24 -12.18 -6.45
CA PHE A 292 -8.69 -11.09 -7.31
C PHE A 292 -8.76 -11.49 -8.79
N GLN A 293 -8.66 -12.77 -9.15
CA GLN A 293 -8.64 -13.21 -10.56
C GLN A 293 -9.82 -12.69 -11.41
N ASN A 294 -10.98 -12.46 -10.79
CA ASN A 294 -12.21 -11.98 -11.45
C ASN A 294 -12.36 -10.45 -11.42
N VAL A 295 -11.39 -9.73 -10.84
CA VAL A 295 -11.36 -8.27 -10.88
C VAL A 295 -10.81 -7.85 -12.24
N PRO A 296 -11.35 -6.80 -12.89
CA PRO A 296 -10.76 -6.27 -14.10
C PRO A 296 -9.34 -5.74 -13.84
N HIS A 297 -8.37 -6.16 -14.65
CA HIS A 297 -6.98 -5.68 -14.59
C HIS A 297 -6.57 -4.99 -15.90
N PRO A 298 -7.24 -3.90 -16.33
CA PRO A 298 -6.84 -3.21 -17.55
C PRO A 298 -5.42 -2.68 -17.40
N PRO A 299 -4.46 -3.10 -18.25
CA PRO A 299 -3.13 -2.53 -18.20
C PRO A 299 -3.16 -1.05 -18.61
N PRO A 300 -2.18 -0.24 -18.16
CA PRO A 300 -2.02 1.12 -18.64
C PRO A 300 -1.88 1.16 -20.17
N ILE A 301 -2.63 2.05 -20.82
CA ILE A 301 -2.63 2.23 -22.27
C ILE A 301 -1.55 3.29 -22.60
N PRO A 302 -0.48 2.92 -23.32
CA PRO A 302 0.54 3.88 -23.71
C PRO A 302 0.08 4.73 -24.90
N GLU A 303 0.36 6.02 -24.83
CA GLU A 303 0.34 6.95 -25.95
C GLU A 303 1.78 7.43 -26.17
N TYR A 304 2.36 6.98 -27.27
CA TYR A 304 3.76 7.21 -27.60
C TYR A 304 3.95 8.59 -28.23
N VAL A 305 4.91 9.36 -27.70
CA VAL A 305 5.30 10.64 -28.31
C VAL A 305 6.06 10.37 -29.62
N ASP A 306 5.74 11.12 -30.68
CA ASP A 306 6.06 10.85 -32.09
C ASP A 306 7.42 10.16 -32.35
N MET A 307 7.37 8.87 -32.67
CA MET A 307 8.54 8.00 -32.87
C MET A 307 9.24 8.23 -34.24
N LYS A 308 8.67 9.06 -35.12
CA LYS A 308 9.10 9.18 -36.53
C LYS A 308 10.52 9.74 -36.74
N ASN A 309 11.14 10.32 -35.71
CA ASN A 309 12.45 10.98 -35.82
C ASN A 309 13.59 10.37 -34.95
N CYS A 310 13.40 9.17 -34.38
CA CYS A 310 14.44 8.54 -33.56
C CYS A 310 15.55 7.88 -34.40
N LYS A 311 16.78 8.39 -34.31
CA LYS A 311 17.96 7.86 -35.02
C LYS A 311 18.88 6.99 -34.14
N SER A 312 18.63 6.91 -32.83
CA SER A 312 19.47 6.13 -31.90
C SER A 312 18.67 5.51 -30.73
N LYS A 313 19.26 4.50 -30.08
CA LYS A 313 18.66 3.80 -28.92
C LYS A 313 18.52 4.70 -27.68
N ILE A 314 19.47 5.62 -27.47
CA ILE A 314 19.42 6.61 -26.36
C ILE A 314 18.28 7.59 -26.60
N GLN A 315 18.13 8.07 -27.84
CA GLN A 315 17.03 8.94 -28.23
C GLN A 315 15.68 8.21 -28.08
N LEU A 316 15.61 6.93 -28.46
CA LEU A 316 14.42 6.11 -28.25
C LEU A 316 14.04 5.99 -26.77
N MET A 317 15.00 5.71 -25.88
CA MET A 317 14.75 5.64 -24.43
C MET A 317 14.30 6.98 -23.85
N SER A 318 14.87 8.10 -24.29
CA SER A 318 14.44 9.42 -23.83
C SER A 318 13.02 9.76 -24.30
N HIS A 319 12.64 9.39 -25.53
CA HIS A 319 11.28 9.61 -26.05
C HIS A 319 10.26 8.70 -25.34
N LEU A 320 10.60 7.43 -25.07
CA LEU A 320 9.74 6.53 -24.30
C LEU A 320 9.42 7.07 -22.89
N MET A 321 10.36 7.80 -22.28
CA MET A 321 10.13 8.43 -20.97
C MET A 321 9.11 9.58 -21.00
N GLU A 322 8.81 10.11 -22.19
CA GLU A 322 7.80 11.15 -22.42
C GLU A 322 6.42 10.58 -22.78
N ASP A 323 6.31 9.25 -22.94
CA ASP A 323 5.03 8.59 -23.19
C ASP A 323 4.01 8.89 -22.08
N ASN A 324 2.76 9.10 -22.49
CA ASN A 324 1.62 9.17 -21.60
C ASN A 324 1.08 7.76 -21.34
N MET A 325 0.76 7.45 -20.09
CA MET A 325 0.16 6.19 -19.68
C MET A 325 -1.23 6.48 -19.12
N THR A 326 -2.28 6.04 -19.83
CA THR A 326 -3.66 6.17 -19.38
C THR A 326 -4.06 4.96 -18.53
N ILE A 327 -4.51 5.22 -17.31
CA ILE A 327 -4.88 4.21 -16.30
C ILE A 327 -6.34 4.40 -15.93
N ARG A 328 -7.14 3.33 -16.02
CA ARG A 328 -8.56 3.34 -15.64
C ARG A 328 -8.73 3.09 -14.14
N LEU A 329 -9.67 3.80 -13.51
CA LEU A 329 -10.03 3.65 -12.10
C LEU A 329 -11.20 2.65 -11.99
N ILE A 330 -10.92 1.42 -11.58
CA ILE A 330 -11.94 0.37 -11.55
C ILE A 330 -11.74 -0.50 -10.32
N VAL A 331 -12.78 -0.59 -9.48
CA VAL A 331 -12.93 -1.64 -8.47
C VAL A 331 -14.37 -1.64 -7.94
N ASN A 332 -14.86 -2.78 -7.46
CA ASN A 332 -16.18 -2.86 -6.83
C ASN A 332 -16.05 -2.95 -5.30
N SER A 333 -17.18 -2.79 -4.59
CA SER A 333 -17.24 -2.87 -3.13
C SER A 333 -16.63 -4.17 -2.58
N ALA A 334 -16.91 -5.31 -3.23
CA ALA A 334 -16.43 -6.61 -2.76
C ALA A 334 -14.90 -6.67 -2.76
N THR A 335 -14.26 -6.17 -3.81
CA THR A 335 -12.80 -6.09 -3.92
C THR A 335 -12.20 -5.19 -2.84
N VAL A 336 -12.77 -4.00 -2.58
CA VAL A 336 -12.30 -3.10 -1.50
C VAL A 336 -12.27 -3.83 -0.15
N HIS A 337 -13.35 -4.51 0.19
CA HIS A 337 -13.41 -5.25 1.45
C HIS A 337 -12.50 -6.48 1.46
N HIS A 338 -12.25 -7.10 0.32
CA HIS A 338 -11.30 -8.21 0.21
C HIS A 338 -9.87 -7.73 0.46
N VAL A 339 -9.47 -6.60 -0.13
CA VAL A 339 -8.19 -5.93 0.18
C VAL A 339 -8.12 -5.59 1.67
N ASN A 340 -9.12 -4.92 2.23
CA ASN A 340 -9.14 -4.59 3.66
C ASN A 340 -9.04 -5.85 4.53
N SER A 341 -9.56 -6.99 4.09
CA SER A 341 -9.47 -8.24 4.85
C SER A 341 -8.04 -8.78 4.90
N ILE A 342 -7.30 -8.69 3.79
CA ILE A 342 -5.86 -9.00 3.74
C ILE A 342 -5.09 -8.01 4.63
N LEU A 343 -5.38 -6.70 4.51
CA LEU A 343 -4.73 -5.67 5.33
C LEU A 343 -4.91 -5.87 6.84
N LEU A 344 -6.12 -6.26 7.26
CA LEU A 344 -6.42 -6.59 8.65
C LEU A 344 -5.75 -7.91 9.07
N ASN A 345 -5.71 -8.91 8.20
CA ASN A 345 -5.14 -10.20 8.56
C ASN A 345 -3.61 -10.17 8.68
N GLU A 346 -2.95 -9.30 7.91
CA GLU A 346 -1.50 -9.11 7.96
C GLU A 346 -1.11 -7.95 8.90
N ALA A 347 -2.06 -7.37 9.63
CA ALA A 347 -1.79 -6.35 10.64
C ALA A 347 -1.08 -6.97 11.85
N ASP A 348 -0.14 -6.25 12.43
CA ASP A 348 0.45 -6.64 13.71
C ASP A 348 -0.64 -6.74 14.81
N PRO A 349 -0.61 -7.76 15.70
CA PRO A 349 -1.45 -7.84 16.89
C PRO A 349 -1.56 -6.54 17.69
N ASP A 350 -0.47 -5.80 17.83
CA ASP A 350 -0.41 -4.59 18.66
C ASP A 350 -0.76 -3.29 17.90
N LEU A 351 -1.44 -3.43 16.75
CA LEU A 351 -1.50 -2.35 15.78
C LEU A 351 -2.65 -1.34 15.99
N GLN A 352 -2.34 -0.08 15.66
CA GLN A 352 -3.32 0.96 15.33
C GLN A 352 -3.82 0.86 13.88
N VAL A 353 -5.13 0.67 13.71
CA VAL A 353 -5.80 0.74 12.40
C VAL A 353 -6.26 2.18 12.18
N SER A 354 -5.76 2.84 11.14
CA SER A 354 -6.23 4.16 10.74
C SER A 354 -7.35 4.04 9.71
N PHE A 355 -8.40 4.83 9.90
CA PHE A 355 -9.58 4.85 9.05
C PHE A 355 -10.16 6.26 9.04
N LEU A 356 -11.23 6.47 8.27
CA LEU A 356 -11.91 7.76 8.23
C LEU A 356 -13.35 7.67 8.76
N SER A 357 -14.11 6.66 8.35
CA SER A 357 -15.51 6.50 8.72
C SER A 357 -15.75 5.30 9.65
N ILE A 358 -16.32 5.56 10.83
CA ILE A 358 -16.75 4.50 11.77
C ILE A 358 -17.73 3.50 11.09
N PRO A 359 -18.79 3.95 10.38
CA PRO A 359 -19.68 3.04 9.65
C PRO A 359 -18.96 2.10 8.69
N TYR A 360 -17.95 2.60 7.96
CA TYR A 360 -17.26 1.80 6.95
C TYR A 360 -16.21 0.86 7.56
N LEU A 361 -15.53 1.27 8.64
CA LEU A 361 -14.69 0.34 9.39
C LEU A 361 -15.53 -0.79 10.01
N TYR A 362 -16.73 -0.47 10.52
CA TYR A 362 -17.66 -1.49 11.02
C TYR A 362 -18.07 -2.47 9.90
N LYS A 363 -18.50 -1.95 8.75
CA LYS A 363 -18.84 -2.75 7.56
C LYS A 363 -17.67 -3.65 7.12
N THR A 364 -16.46 -3.11 7.09
CA THR A 364 -15.22 -3.86 6.79
C THR A 364 -15.00 -4.98 7.80
N THR A 365 -15.14 -4.70 9.10
CA THR A 365 -14.97 -5.69 10.17
C THR A 365 -16.01 -6.81 10.10
N VAL A 366 -17.25 -6.49 9.71
CA VAL A 366 -18.30 -7.50 9.49
C VAL A 366 -17.96 -8.40 8.30
N LYS A 367 -17.49 -7.82 7.19
CA LYS A 367 -17.13 -8.58 5.98
C LYS A 367 -15.84 -9.38 6.13
N TYR A 368 -14.91 -8.96 7.00
CA TYR A 368 -13.63 -9.63 7.27
C TYR A 368 -13.76 -11.14 7.48
N TYR A 369 -14.60 -11.55 8.44
CA TYR A 369 -14.74 -12.98 8.78
C TYR A 369 -15.30 -13.83 7.64
N LYS A 370 -16.15 -13.25 6.78
CA LYS A 370 -16.65 -13.93 5.59
C LYS A 370 -15.51 -14.08 4.57
N ASN A 371 -14.78 -13.00 4.30
CA ASN A 371 -13.72 -12.98 3.30
C ASN A 371 -12.55 -13.90 3.66
N ILE A 372 -12.12 -13.94 4.93
CA ILE A 372 -11.03 -14.84 5.36
C ILE A 372 -11.44 -16.32 5.25
N LYS A 373 -12.71 -16.65 5.51
CA LYS A 373 -13.21 -18.00 5.25
C LYS A 373 -13.11 -18.35 3.77
N GLU A 374 -13.45 -17.43 2.87
CA GLU A 374 -13.31 -17.64 1.41
C GLU A 374 -11.84 -17.74 0.98
N ILE A 375 -10.95 -16.91 1.54
CA ILE A 375 -9.49 -16.97 1.29
C ILE A 375 -8.97 -18.38 1.63
N ASN A 376 -9.36 -18.93 2.78
CA ASN A 376 -8.97 -20.27 3.19
C ASN A 376 -9.57 -21.40 2.33
N LYS A 377 -10.67 -21.18 1.62
CA LYS A 377 -11.28 -22.18 0.71
C LYS A 377 -10.53 -22.33 -0.61
N LEU A 378 -9.83 -21.28 -1.04
CA LEU A 378 -9.07 -21.27 -2.30
C LEU A 378 -7.72 -22.01 -2.20
N THR A 379 -7.48 -22.70 -1.07
CA THR A 379 -6.37 -23.62 -0.92
C THR A 379 -6.52 -24.79 -1.90
N PRO A 380 -5.51 -25.09 -2.75
CA PRO A 380 -5.67 -26.05 -3.84
C PRO A 380 -6.02 -27.45 -3.33
N GLN A 381 -7.19 -27.94 -3.74
CA GLN A 381 -7.73 -29.25 -3.35
C GLN A 381 -7.17 -30.43 -4.15
N ASN A 382 -6.40 -30.20 -5.22
CA ASN A 382 -6.04 -31.25 -6.19
C ASN A 382 -4.55 -31.25 -6.57
N PHE A 383 -3.69 -31.59 -5.62
CA PHE A 383 -2.32 -32.03 -5.89
C PHE A 383 -2.12 -33.44 -5.35
N SER A 384 -2.87 -34.42 -5.87
CA SER A 384 -2.72 -35.84 -5.49
C SER A 384 -1.35 -36.41 -5.87
N ASN A 385 -0.62 -35.77 -6.78
CA ASN A 385 0.61 -36.32 -7.37
C ASN A 385 1.90 -35.61 -6.91
N MET A 386 1.80 -34.50 -6.17
CA MET A 386 2.96 -33.84 -5.55
C MET A 386 2.86 -34.01 -4.03
N LYS A 387 3.73 -34.86 -3.46
CA LYS A 387 3.81 -35.10 -2.01
C LYS A 387 3.95 -33.75 -1.27
N LYS A 388 2.96 -33.47 -0.40
CA LYS A 388 2.90 -32.37 0.58
C LYS A 388 3.17 -30.97 0.01
N ILE A 389 2.16 -30.38 -0.62
CA ILE A 389 2.02 -28.92 -0.60
C ILE A 389 1.31 -28.56 0.70
N GLU A 390 2.06 -28.11 1.71
CA GLU A 390 1.47 -27.42 2.85
C GLU A 390 0.99 -26.06 2.38
N VAL A 391 -0.30 -25.98 2.02
CA VAL A 391 -0.93 -24.69 1.85
C VAL A 391 -1.11 -24.09 3.24
N VAL A 392 -0.35 -23.04 3.54
CA VAL A 392 -0.43 -22.34 4.82
C VAL A 392 -1.84 -21.77 4.96
N LYS A 393 -2.68 -22.41 5.79
CA LYS A 393 -3.99 -21.88 6.13
C LYS A 393 -3.79 -20.58 6.90
N VAL A 394 -4.45 -19.53 6.44
CA VAL A 394 -4.40 -18.23 7.08
C VAL A 394 -5.24 -18.30 8.35
N THR A 395 -4.60 -18.20 9.52
CA THR A 395 -5.32 -18.16 10.79
C THR A 395 -6.00 -16.79 10.93
N PRO A 396 -7.33 -16.72 11.01
CA PRO A 396 -8.03 -15.45 11.11
C PRO A 396 -7.65 -14.74 12.41
N GLN A 397 -7.32 -13.47 12.31
CA GLN A 397 -7.16 -12.60 13.46
C GLN A 397 -8.51 -12.29 14.13
N ASN A 398 -8.52 -12.10 15.44
CA ASN A 398 -9.73 -11.80 16.19
C ASN A 398 -9.98 -10.29 16.27
N PHE A 399 -11.02 -9.82 15.60
CA PHE A 399 -11.51 -8.43 15.62
C PHE A 399 -12.87 -8.28 16.32
N SER A 400 -13.24 -9.21 17.20
CA SER A 400 -14.54 -9.19 17.88
C SER A 400 -14.71 -7.97 18.79
N ASN A 401 -13.64 -7.54 19.47
CA ASN A 401 -13.68 -6.34 20.32
C ASN A 401 -13.84 -5.08 19.47
N MET A 402 -13.07 -4.95 18.38
CA MET A 402 -13.21 -3.86 17.41
C MET A 402 -14.65 -3.76 16.89
N LYS A 403 -15.25 -4.89 16.50
CA LYS A 403 -16.64 -4.95 16.07
C LYS A 403 -17.60 -4.44 17.15
N LYS A 404 -17.44 -4.88 18.40
CA LYS A 404 -18.28 -4.45 19.54
C LYS A 404 -18.13 -2.95 19.83
N THR A 405 -16.90 -2.45 19.84
CA THR A 405 -16.60 -1.03 20.11
C THR A 405 -17.18 -0.13 19.02
N LEU A 406 -17.02 -0.50 17.75
CA LEU A 406 -17.61 0.22 16.62
C LEU A 406 -19.15 0.20 16.66
N PHE A 407 -19.76 -0.94 16.99
CA PHE A 407 -21.22 -1.04 17.13
C PHE A 407 -21.75 -0.10 18.22
N LYS A 408 -21.08 -0.06 19.39
CA LYS A 408 -21.43 0.88 20.47
C LYS A 408 -21.30 2.34 20.03
N ALA A 409 -20.23 2.68 19.29
CA ALA A 409 -20.03 4.03 18.79
C ALA A 409 -21.14 4.45 17.82
N LEU A 410 -21.52 3.58 16.88
CA LEU A 410 -22.61 3.83 15.93
C LEU A 410 -23.96 4.08 16.62
N ASN A 411 -24.29 3.30 17.65
CA ASN A 411 -25.54 3.47 18.38
C ASN A 411 -25.58 4.75 19.20
N ARG A 412 -24.44 5.16 19.81
CA ARG A 412 -24.35 6.45 20.51
C ARG A 412 -24.59 7.63 19.58
N THR A 413 -23.97 7.64 18.41
CA THR A 413 -24.18 8.70 17.41
C THR A 413 -25.64 8.77 16.97
N HIS A 414 -26.30 7.62 16.81
CA HIS A 414 -27.73 7.57 16.49
C HIS A 414 -28.62 8.13 17.61
N GLU A 415 -28.34 7.80 18.87
CA GLU A 415 -29.06 8.36 20.03
C GLU A 415 -28.85 9.87 20.18
N GLU A 416 -27.62 10.36 19.99
CA GLU A 416 -27.29 11.78 19.98
C GLU A 416 -28.03 12.54 18.88
N ASP A 417 -28.07 11.98 17.65
CA ASP A 417 -28.81 12.54 16.52
C ASP A 417 -30.32 12.59 16.80
N LEU A 418 -30.88 11.54 17.39
CA LEU A 418 -32.30 11.51 17.80
C LEU A 418 -32.60 12.56 18.88
N ASN A 419 -31.72 12.72 19.87
CA ASN A 419 -31.86 13.73 20.92
C ASN A 419 -31.76 15.16 20.35
N LEU A 420 -30.83 15.40 19.42
CA LEU A 420 -30.75 16.68 18.69
C LEU A 420 -32.05 16.98 17.92
N ARG A 421 -32.62 15.99 17.21
CA ARG A 421 -33.89 16.16 16.49
C ARG A 421 -35.07 16.43 17.41
N ARG A 422 -35.14 15.76 18.57
CA ARG A 422 -36.16 16.01 19.60
C ARG A 422 -36.07 17.42 20.17
N ASN A 423 -34.85 17.91 20.41
CA ASN A 423 -34.62 19.26 20.92
C ASN A 423 -34.96 20.35 19.90
N ILE A 424 -34.78 20.09 18.60
CA ILE A 424 -35.22 21.01 17.54
C ILE A 424 -36.76 21.08 17.46
N LEU A 425 -37.46 19.96 17.63
CA LEU A 425 -38.93 19.92 17.64
C LEU A 425 -39.55 20.51 18.92
N GLY A 426 -38.77 20.64 20.00
CA GLY A 426 -39.18 21.32 21.24
C GLY A 426 -39.08 22.84 21.18
N GLY A 427 -38.37 23.40 20.20
CA GLY A 427 -38.05 24.83 20.07
C GLY A 427 -38.76 25.53 18.92
N ASN A 428 -40.08 25.41 18.82
CA ASN A 428 -41.00 26.43 18.26
C ASN A 428 -42.43 25.90 18.24
N ARG A 429 -43.14 26.08 19.36
CA ARG A 429 -44.61 26.20 19.39
C ARG A 429 -44.97 27.65 19.72
N TYR A 430 -44.66 28.55 18.79
CA TYR A 430 -45.29 29.88 18.72
C TYR A 430 -45.46 30.24 17.25
N TRP A 431 -46.36 29.53 16.58
CA TRP A 431 -47.07 30.13 15.44
C TRP A 431 -48.25 30.90 16.05
N ASN A 432 -47.99 32.18 16.34
CA ASN A 432 -49.02 33.09 16.80
C ASN A 432 -50.09 33.25 15.73
N TYR A 433 -51.33 33.13 16.20
CA TYR A 433 -52.52 33.76 15.64
C TYR A 433 -52.25 35.24 15.29
N MET A 434 -52.44 35.58 14.03
CA MET A 434 -53.01 36.84 13.51
C MET A 434 -53.63 36.40 12.16
N GLN A 435 -54.94 36.42 11.84
CA GLN A 435 -56.00 37.42 12.10
C GLN A 435 -55.44 38.84 11.97
N ILE A 436 -55.32 39.34 10.74
CA ILE A 436 -56.34 39.98 9.89
C ILE A 436 -55.88 39.88 8.43
#